data_AF-A0A1G2Z6N2-F1
#
_entry.id   AF-A0A1G2Z6N2-F1
#
_cell.length_a   1.000
_cell.length_b   1.000
_cell.length_c   1.000
_cell.angle_alpha   90.00
_cell.angle_beta   90.00
_cell.angle_gamma   90.00
#
_symmetry.space_group_name_H-M   'P 1'
#
loop_
_entity.id
_entity.type
_entity.pdbx_description
1 polymer ?
#
loop_
_entity_poly.entity_id
_entity_poly.type
_entity_poly.pdbx_seq_one_letter_code
_entity_poly.pdbx_strand_id
1 'polypeptide(L)'
;SGRYATQPSKPFRTATIDHIMCGKAQCEPGQHRLGVDLGLYSVTFNNDTDLDRATLEAYKAFRLEAEAKGFRHFLEVFDPNACGDHPPENLPRFINDHIVRALAGVTSRARPLFLKIAYHGPAAMEALAGYDRSLIVGILGGSAGTTFDAFDMLWEAKKYGARVALYGRKINHAEHQLTFVQYLRAVADDDLGPEEAVRAYHADLKRLGIAPRRSLRDDLQRTAGATSYAGSSPRRPVAHASGSAANRPSDEPDFSKMTPAEKVQWNLDRWKRILG
;
A
#
# COMPACT_ATOMS: atom_id res chain seq x y z
N SER A 1 -11.31 8.20 -26.57
CA SER A 1 -10.76 7.60 -25.33
C SER A 1 -10.50 6.12 -25.58
N GLY A 2 -9.47 5.53 -24.96
CA GLY A 2 -9.16 4.10 -25.12
C GLY A 2 -10.10 3.21 -24.30
N ARG A 3 -10.34 1.98 -24.77
CA ARG A 3 -11.16 0.96 -24.06
C ARG A 3 -10.34 0.11 -23.07
N TYR A 4 -9.18 0.60 -22.63
CA TYR A 4 -8.20 -0.18 -21.87
C TYR A 4 -8.73 -0.68 -20.52
N ALA A 5 -9.66 0.04 -19.89
CA ALA A 5 -10.24 -0.37 -18.61
C ALA A 5 -11.08 -1.66 -18.71
N THR A 6 -11.58 -2.02 -19.90
CA THR A 6 -12.41 -3.20 -20.13
C THR A 6 -11.67 -4.31 -20.87
N GLN A 7 -10.33 -4.24 -20.92
CA GLN A 7 -9.48 -5.23 -21.60
C GLN A 7 -8.53 -5.81 -20.57
N PRO A 8 -8.24 -7.13 -20.61
CA PRO A 8 -7.30 -7.71 -19.66
C PRO A 8 -5.95 -7.01 -19.71
N SER A 9 -5.35 -6.82 -18.53
CA SER A 9 -3.97 -6.34 -18.42
C SER A 9 -3.03 -7.26 -19.21
N LYS A 10 -2.04 -6.66 -19.87
CA LYS A 10 -0.98 -7.38 -20.59
C LYS A 10 0.38 -7.01 -19.99
N PRO A 11 1.26 -7.99 -19.73
CA PRO A 11 2.57 -7.69 -19.15
C PRO A 11 3.39 -6.83 -20.11
N PHE A 12 3.83 -5.68 -19.62
CA PHE A 12 4.67 -4.75 -20.37
C PHE A 12 5.48 -3.89 -19.40
N ARG A 13 6.69 -3.51 -19.81
CA ARG A 13 7.50 -2.50 -19.12
C ARG A 13 8.10 -1.55 -20.15
N THR A 14 7.89 -0.25 -19.95
CA THR A 14 8.46 0.78 -20.82
C THR A 14 9.94 0.98 -20.54
N ALA A 15 10.32 1.05 -19.26
CA ALA A 15 11.71 1.23 -18.84
C ALA A 15 12.40 -0.13 -18.64
N THR A 16 13.65 -0.23 -19.09
CA THR A 16 14.55 -1.33 -18.72
C THR A 16 15.19 -1.02 -17.36
N ILE A 17 15.73 -2.04 -16.68
CA ILE A 17 16.45 -1.83 -15.42
C ILE A 17 17.66 -0.90 -15.63
N ASP A 18 18.35 -0.98 -16.76
CA ASP A 18 19.50 -0.12 -17.05
C ASP A 18 19.10 1.35 -17.22
N HIS A 19 17.96 1.62 -17.86
CA HIS A 19 17.43 2.98 -17.91
C HIS A 19 17.16 3.54 -16.50
N ILE A 20 16.67 2.70 -15.58
CA ILE A 20 16.38 3.10 -14.21
C ILE A 20 17.66 3.34 -13.40
N MET A 21 18.67 2.46 -13.55
CA MET A 21 19.88 2.46 -12.73
C MET A 21 21.00 3.38 -13.26
N CYS A 22 21.05 3.64 -14.57
CA CYS A 22 22.11 4.45 -15.18
C CYS A 22 21.64 5.40 -16.29
N GLY A 23 20.33 5.49 -16.58
CA GLY A 23 19.78 6.46 -17.52
C GLY A 23 19.95 6.11 -19.01
N LYS A 24 20.37 4.88 -19.33
CA LYS A 24 20.59 4.42 -20.72
C LYS A 24 20.30 2.94 -20.90
N ALA A 25 20.20 2.48 -22.14
CA ALA A 25 19.77 1.12 -22.47
C ALA A 25 20.72 0.01 -21.97
N GLN A 26 22.00 0.32 -21.79
CA GLN A 26 23.03 -0.60 -21.30
C GLN A 26 23.97 0.15 -20.35
N CYS A 27 24.13 -0.35 -19.13
CA CYS A 27 25.07 0.22 -18.17
C CYS A 27 26.49 -0.31 -18.40
N GLU A 28 27.50 0.56 -18.24
CA GLU A 28 28.88 0.08 -18.09
C GLU A 28 29.09 -0.48 -16.68
N PRO A 29 30.10 -1.36 -16.47
CA PRO A 29 30.51 -1.78 -15.15
C PRO A 29 30.71 -0.60 -14.19
N GLY A 30 30.01 -0.63 -13.05
CA GLY A 30 30.09 0.43 -12.02
C GLY A 30 29.11 1.60 -12.19
N GLN A 31 28.36 1.69 -13.29
CA GLN A 31 27.41 2.80 -13.51
C GLN A 31 26.04 2.62 -12.84
N HIS A 32 25.79 1.47 -12.22
CA HIS A 32 24.49 1.10 -11.63
C HIS A 32 24.08 1.98 -10.42
N ARG A 33 24.90 2.97 -10.05
CA ARG A 33 24.71 3.86 -8.89
C ARG A 33 24.27 5.28 -9.25
N LEU A 34 24.10 5.58 -10.54
CA LEU A 34 23.72 6.94 -10.99
C LEU A 34 22.22 7.20 -10.79
N GLY A 35 21.39 6.18 -10.98
CA GLY A 35 19.95 6.23 -10.82
C GLY A 35 19.46 5.57 -9.52
N VAL A 36 18.28 4.97 -9.57
CA VAL A 36 17.68 4.27 -8.42
C VAL A 36 17.82 2.76 -8.59
N ASP A 37 17.96 2.04 -7.49
CA ASP A 37 18.10 0.59 -7.44
C ASP A 37 16.85 -0.11 -6.87
N LEU A 38 15.73 0.63 -6.75
CA LEU A 38 14.44 0.13 -6.28
C LEU A 38 13.34 0.51 -7.26
N GLY A 39 12.58 -0.50 -7.72
CA GLY A 39 11.45 -0.30 -8.63
C GLY A 39 10.15 -0.93 -8.16
N LEU A 40 9.05 -0.51 -8.79
CA LEU A 40 7.77 -1.17 -8.69
C LEU A 40 7.58 -2.10 -9.89
N TYR A 41 7.16 -3.34 -9.63
CA TYR A 41 6.62 -4.22 -10.67
C TYR A 41 5.17 -4.54 -10.31
N SER A 42 4.25 -4.38 -11.26
CA SER A 42 2.82 -4.62 -11.02
C SER A 42 2.34 -5.84 -11.81
N VAL A 43 1.45 -6.62 -11.20
CA VAL A 43 0.78 -7.76 -11.82
C VAL A 43 -0.73 -7.66 -11.62
N THR A 44 -1.49 -8.20 -12.57
CA THR A 44 -2.94 -8.36 -12.47
C THR A 44 -3.27 -9.78 -12.92
N PHE A 45 -3.95 -10.54 -12.07
CA PHE A 45 -4.42 -11.88 -12.41
C PHE A 45 -5.91 -11.79 -12.73
N ASN A 46 -6.34 -12.30 -13.88
CA ASN A 46 -7.71 -12.20 -14.37
C ASN A 46 -8.51 -13.51 -14.25
N ASN A 47 -7.99 -14.50 -13.52
CA ASN A 47 -8.59 -15.83 -13.40
C ASN A 47 -8.71 -16.52 -14.76
N ASP A 48 -7.67 -16.34 -15.58
CA ASP A 48 -7.53 -16.90 -16.92
C ASP A 48 -6.13 -17.50 -17.03
N THR A 49 -6.07 -18.79 -17.31
CA THR A 49 -4.81 -19.54 -17.24
C THR A 49 -3.75 -19.05 -18.20
N ASP A 50 -4.14 -18.55 -19.38
CA ASP A 50 -3.18 -18.08 -20.37
C ASP A 50 -2.69 -16.67 -20.06
N LEU A 51 -3.59 -15.76 -19.67
CA LEU A 51 -3.24 -14.40 -19.27
C LEU A 51 -2.40 -14.39 -18.00
N ASP A 52 -2.77 -15.20 -17.02
CA ASP A 52 -2.09 -15.27 -15.73
C ASP A 52 -0.72 -15.94 -15.88
N ARG A 53 -0.60 -16.96 -16.73
CA ARG A 53 0.70 -17.57 -17.08
C ARG A 53 1.61 -16.57 -17.78
N ALA A 54 1.12 -15.83 -18.77
CA ALA A 54 1.93 -14.81 -19.46
C ALA A 54 2.45 -13.74 -18.48
N THR A 55 1.63 -13.34 -17.52
CA THR A 55 2.03 -12.41 -16.45
C THR A 55 3.11 -13.01 -15.54
N LEU A 56 2.96 -14.28 -15.13
CA LEU A 56 3.96 -14.99 -14.32
C LEU A 56 5.31 -15.17 -15.06
N GLU A 57 5.27 -15.50 -16.35
CA GLU A 57 6.46 -15.63 -17.20
C GLU A 57 7.20 -14.29 -17.31
N ALA A 58 6.49 -13.19 -17.53
CA ALA A 58 7.07 -11.86 -17.59
C ALA A 58 7.67 -11.42 -16.24
N TYR A 59 6.98 -11.70 -15.13
CA TYR A 59 7.51 -11.41 -13.80
C TYR A 59 8.73 -12.27 -13.45
N LYS A 60 8.76 -13.54 -13.87
CA LYS A 60 9.95 -14.40 -13.75
C LYS A 60 11.14 -13.81 -14.50
N ALA A 61 10.94 -13.39 -15.75
CA ALA A 61 12.01 -12.78 -16.55
C ALA A 61 12.55 -11.50 -15.90
N PHE A 62 11.66 -10.64 -15.39
CA PHE A 62 12.05 -9.44 -14.64
C PHE A 62 12.88 -9.78 -13.40
N ARG A 63 12.44 -10.74 -12.58
CA ARG A 63 13.16 -11.12 -11.34
C ARG A 63 14.58 -11.63 -11.61
N LEU A 64 14.75 -12.43 -12.66
CA LEU A 64 16.07 -12.93 -13.06
C LEU A 64 17.00 -11.80 -13.49
N GLU A 65 16.50 -10.83 -14.26
CA GLU A 65 17.28 -9.64 -14.63
C GLU A 65 17.58 -8.76 -13.41
N ALA A 66 16.61 -8.56 -12.53
CA ALA A 66 16.76 -7.76 -11.32
C ALA A 66 17.83 -8.34 -10.40
N GLU A 67 17.79 -9.66 -10.16
CA GLU A 67 18.80 -10.37 -9.37
C GLU A 67 20.21 -10.24 -9.99
N ALA A 68 20.32 -10.40 -11.31
CA ALA A 68 21.60 -10.29 -12.02
C ALA A 68 22.20 -8.88 -11.95
N LYS A 69 21.34 -7.84 -11.95
CA LYS A 69 21.76 -6.43 -11.95
C LYS A 69 21.85 -5.81 -10.55
N GLY A 70 21.44 -6.55 -9.52
CA GLY A 70 21.34 -6.04 -8.15
C GLY A 70 20.21 -5.03 -7.95
N PHE A 71 19.18 -5.08 -8.81
CA PHE A 71 18.01 -4.22 -8.72
C PHE A 71 16.99 -4.83 -7.76
N ARG A 72 16.48 -4.01 -6.84
CA ARG A 72 15.47 -4.40 -5.86
C ARG A 72 14.10 -3.99 -6.36
N HIS A 73 13.06 -4.68 -5.89
CA HIS A 73 11.69 -4.31 -6.24
C HIS A 73 10.71 -4.53 -5.11
N PHE A 74 9.57 -3.88 -5.21
CA PHE A 74 8.34 -4.25 -4.50
C PHE A 74 7.28 -4.66 -5.53
N LEU A 75 6.41 -5.57 -5.13
CA LEU A 75 5.40 -6.17 -6.03
C LEU A 75 4.04 -5.56 -5.74
N GLU A 76 3.44 -4.91 -6.73
CA GLU A 76 2.04 -4.50 -6.67
C GLU A 76 1.16 -5.56 -7.30
N VAL A 77 0.13 -5.99 -6.57
CA VAL A 77 -0.87 -6.94 -7.08
C VAL A 77 -2.22 -6.23 -7.12
N PHE A 78 -2.74 -6.09 -8.34
CA PHE A 78 -4.05 -5.51 -8.56
C PHE A 78 -5.15 -6.56 -8.51
N ASP A 79 -6.36 -6.09 -8.19
CA ASP A 79 -7.57 -6.85 -8.41
C ASP A 79 -7.75 -7.13 -9.91
N PRO A 80 -8.38 -8.27 -10.27
CA PRO A 80 -8.73 -8.56 -11.65
C PRO A 80 -9.48 -7.40 -12.30
N ASN A 81 -9.10 -7.07 -13.52
CA ASN A 81 -9.66 -5.93 -14.24
C ASN A 81 -10.61 -6.33 -15.37
N ALA A 82 -10.51 -7.56 -15.87
CA ALA A 82 -11.37 -8.11 -16.92
C ALA A 82 -11.41 -9.64 -16.85
N CYS A 83 -12.22 -10.19 -15.93
CA CYS A 83 -12.35 -11.64 -15.73
C CYS A 83 -13.20 -12.38 -16.79
N GLY A 84 -13.76 -11.66 -17.77
CA GLY A 84 -14.80 -12.22 -18.65
C GLY A 84 -15.95 -12.81 -17.84
N ASP A 85 -16.33 -14.05 -18.16
CA ASP A 85 -17.42 -14.80 -17.52
C ASP A 85 -16.98 -15.58 -16.26
N HIS A 86 -15.71 -15.43 -15.85
CA HIS A 86 -15.12 -16.20 -14.75
C HIS A 86 -14.55 -15.31 -13.63
N PRO A 87 -15.32 -14.39 -13.04
CA PRO A 87 -14.84 -13.65 -11.87
C PRO A 87 -14.58 -14.60 -10.70
N PRO A 88 -13.52 -14.36 -9.89
CA PRO A 88 -13.24 -15.20 -8.75
C PRO A 88 -14.37 -15.08 -7.71
N GLU A 89 -14.88 -16.22 -7.24
CA GLU A 89 -15.95 -16.27 -6.22
C GLU A 89 -15.53 -15.57 -4.91
N ASN A 90 -14.26 -15.71 -4.54
CA ASN A 90 -13.67 -15.08 -3.36
C ASN A 90 -12.41 -14.30 -3.77
N LEU A 91 -12.60 -13.04 -4.17
CA LEU A 91 -11.52 -12.14 -4.56
C LEU A 91 -10.36 -12.05 -3.54
N PRO A 92 -10.58 -11.82 -2.24
CA PRO A 92 -9.48 -11.76 -1.27
C PRO A 92 -8.65 -13.06 -1.22
N ARG A 93 -9.32 -14.22 -1.22
CA ARG A 93 -8.63 -15.52 -1.24
C ARG A 93 -7.87 -15.74 -2.54
N PHE A 94 -8.47 -15.38 -3.67
CA PHE A 94 -7.85 -15.46 -4.99
C PHE A 94 -6.55 -14.66 -5.08
N ILE A 95 -6.57 -13.41 -4.61
CA ILE A 95 -5.37 -12.55 -4.59
C ILE A 95 -4.27 -13.13 -3.70
N ASN A 96 -4.61 -13.56 -2.48
CA ASN A 96 -3.64 -14.17 -1.57
C ASN A 96 -3.02 -15.45 -2.16
N ASP A 97 -3.83 -16.33 -2.75
CA ASP A 97 -3.35 -17.57 -3.37
C ASP A 97 -2.40 -17.26 -4.55
N HIS A 98 -2.73 -16.31 -5.41
CA HIS A 98 -1.84 -15.89 -6.49
C HIS A 98 -0.54 -15.27 -6.01
N ILE A 99 -0.56 -14.45 -4.96
CA ILE A 99 0.66 -13.90 -4.34
C ILE A 99 1.56 -15.04 -3.87
N VAL A 100 1.00 -15.98 -3.09
CA VAL A 100 1.74 -17.11 -2.54
C VAL A 100 2.33 -17.98 -3.66
N ARG A 101 1.53 -18.33 -4.68
CA ARG A 101 1.99 -19.13 -5.82
C ARG A 101 3.05 -18.42 -6.66
N ALA A 102 2.93 -17.11 -6.88
CA ALA A 102 3.90 -16.33 -7.63
C ALA A 102 5.28 -16.25 -6.94
N LEU A 103 5.32 -16.40 -5.62
CA LEU A 103 6.52 -16.31 -4.79
C LEU A 103 7.01 -17.66 -4.22
N ALA A 104 6.24 -18.73 -4.43
CA ALA A 104 6.61 -20.09 -4.01
C ALA A 104 7.92 -20.52 -4.70
N GLY A 105 8.88 -21.01 -3.90
CA GLY A 105 10.20 -21.44 -4.39
C GLY A 105 11.13 -20.30 -4.84
N VAL A 106 10.71 -19.04 -4.74
CA VAL A 106 11.58 -17.88 -5.04
C VAL A 106 12.47 -17.59 -3.85
N THR A 107 13.79 -17.46 -4.07
CA THR A 107 14.76 -17.17 -3.02
C THR A 107 14.65 -15.72 -2.53
N SER A 108 15.15 -15.44 -1.33
CA SER A 108 15.14 -14.08 -0.76
C SER A 108 15.78 -13.03 -1.66
N ARG A 109 16.78 -13.39 -2.46
CA ARG A 109 17.50 -12.49 -3.38
C ARG A 109 16.64 -12.01 -4.55
N ALA A 110 15.66 -12.80 -4.98
CA ALA A 110 14.76 -12.49 -6.10
C ALA A 110 13.33 -12.17 -5.65
N ARG A 111 13.05 -12.18 -4.35
CA ARG A 111 11.74 -11.82 -3.76
C ARG A 111 11.58 -10.30 -3.70
N PRO A 112 10.33 -9.79 -3.77
CA PRO A 112 10.07 -8.38 -3.54
C PRO A 112 10.36 -8.03 -2.07
N LEU A 113 10.81 -6.79 -1.82
CA LEU A 113 11.04 -6.26 -0.47
C LEU A 113 9.74 -6.18 0.35
N PHE A 114 8.65 -5.80 -0.31
CA PHE A 114 7.30 -5.76 0.26
C PHE A 114 6.26 -5.85 -0.86
N LEU A 115 5.02 -6.09 -0.46
CA LEU A 115 3.85 -6.09 -1.33
C LEU A 115 3.14 -4.74 -1.30
N LYS A 116 2.47 -4.39 -2.40
CA LYS A 116 1.51 -3.28 -2.48
C LYS A 116 0.19 -3.85 -3.01
N ILE A 117 -0.80 -4.02 -2.13
CA ILE A 117 -2.07 -4.67 -2.47
C ILE A 117 -3.27 -3.84 -2.02
N ALA A 118 -4.42 -4.03 -2.68
CA ALA A 118 -5.66 -3.49 -2.15
C ALA A 118 -5.94 -4.09 -0.76
N TYR A 119 -6.50 -3.28 0.13
CA TYR A 119 -6.90 -3.78 1.44
C TYR A 119 -8.27 -4.45 1.34
N HIS A 120 -8.27 -5.78 1.39
CA HIS A 120 -9.48 -6.61 1.27
C HIS A 120 -10.12 -6.98 2.62
N GLY A 121 -9.74 -6.27 3.69
CA GLY A 121 -10.29 -6.43 5.03
C GLY A 121 -9.45 -7.33 5.95
N PRO A 122 -9.88 -7.43 7.22
CA PRO A 122 -9.09 -8.03 8.30
C PRO A 122 -8.63 -9.46 8.03
N ALA A 123 -9.58 -10.36 7.73
CA ALA A 123 -9.31 -11.79 7.60
C ALA A 123 -8.35 -12.10 6.45
N ALA A 124 -8.46 -11.37 5.33
CA ALA A 124 -7.56 -11.56 4.19
C ALA A 124 -6.13 -11.07 4.50
N MET A 125 -6.02 -9.93 5.19
CA MET A 125 -4.74 -9.37 5.62
C MET A 125 -4.04 -10.28 6.64
N GLU A 126 -4.76 -10.72 7.68
CA GLU A 126 -4.21 -11.65 8.68
C GLU A 126 -3.76 -12.97 8.07
N ALA A 127 -4.55 -13.52 7.14
CA ALA A 127 -4.20 -14.77 6.46
C ALA A 127 -2.90 -14.63 5.67
N LEU A 128 -2.71 -13.53 4.92
CA LEU A 128 -1.50 -13.31 4.14
C LEU A 128 -0.29 -13.00 5.02
N ALA A 129 -0.43 -12.08 5.97
CA ALA A 129 0.65 -11.67 6.87
C ALA A 129 1.07 -12.79 7.83
N GLY A 130 0.14 -13.67 8.20
CA GLY A 130 0.39 -14.84 9.03
C GLY A 130 1.03 -16.02 8.28
N TYR A 131 0.84 -16.12 6.96
CA TYR A 131 1.33 -17.23 6.14
C TYR A 131 2.86 -17.25 5.99
N ASP A 132 3.47 -16.11 5.65
CA ASP A 132 4.92 -15.97 5.51
C ASP A 132 5.38 -14.68 6.19
N ARG A 133 6.00 -14.81 7.38
CA ARG A 133 6.48 -13.66 8.17
C ARG A 133 7.63 -12.91 7.51
N SER A 134 8.31 -13.50 6.52
CA SER A 134 9.34 -12.81 5.73
C SER A 134 8.74 -11.88 4.67
N LEU A 135 7.44 -12.01 4.37
CA LEU A 135 6.75 -11.23 3.37
C LEU A 135 6.10 -10.00 4.00
N ILE A 136 6.73 -8.83 3.81
CA ILE A 136 6.19 -7.56 4.29
C ILE A 136 4.96 -7.18 3.43
N VAL A 137 3.78 -7.13 4.04
CA VAL A 137 2.55 -6.75 3.33
C VAL A 137 2.31 -5.25 3.46
N GLY A 138 2.09 -4.58 2.32
CA GLY A 138 1.73 -3.17 2.25
C GLY A 138 0.42 -2.93 1.51
N ILE A 139 -0.27 -1.85 1.86
CA ILE A 139 -1.58 -1.50 1.29
C ILE A 139 -1.52 -0.29 0.35
N LEU A 140 -2.39 -0.26 -0.66
CA LEU A 140 -2.65 0.92 -1.50
C LEU A 140 -3.92 1.69 -1.04
N GLY A 141 -3.84 3.02 -1.00
CA GLY A 141 -4.83 3.90 -0.35
C GLY A 141 -6.05 4.36 -1.16
N GLY A 142 -6.83 3.49 -1.75
CA GLY A 142 -8.02 3.85 -2.51
C GLY A 142 -8.03 4.96 -3.58
N SER A 143 -9.28 5.29 -3.89
CA SER A 143 -9.71 6.65 -4.22
C SER A 143 -9.42 7.61 -3.04
N ALA A 144 -9.54 8.92 -3.27
CA ALA A 144 -9.27 9.91 -2.23
C ALA A 144 -10.13 9.71 -0.98
N GLY A 145 -11.44 9.50 -1.12
CA GLY A 145 -12.36 9.31 0.00
C GLY A 145 -12.44 10.54 0.92
N THR A 146 -12.79 10.31 2.19
CA THR A 146 -12.65 11.27 3.30
C THR A 146 -11.27 11.18 3.94
N THR A 147 -10.93 12.17 4.78
CA THR A 147 -9.74 12.08 5.65
C THR A 147 -9.84 10.87 6.57
N PHE A 148 -11.03 10.60 7.12
CA PHE A 148 -11.25 9.42 7.96
C PHE A 148 -10.96 8.11 7.21
N ASP A 149 -11.43 7.96 5.97
CA ASP A 149 -11.14 6.78 5.15
C ASP A 149 -9.64 6.50 5.00
N ALA A 150 -8.80 7.54 5.00
CA ALA A 150 -7.35 7.39 4.91
C ALA A 150 -6.75 6.91 6.23
N PHE A 151 -7.10 7.59 7.33
CA PHE A 151 -6.51 7.32 8.64
C PHE A 151 -7.01 5.98 9.21
N ASP A 152 -8.30 5.69 9.04
CA ASP A 152 -8.92 4.45 9.49
C ASP A 152 -8.40 3.24 8.71
N MET A 153 -8.25 3.34 7.38
CA MET A 153 -7.67 2.26 6.59
C MET A 153 -6.22 1.95 7.00
N LEU A 154 -5.40 2.97 7.24
CA LEU A 154 -4.03 2.81 7.71
C LEU A 154 -4.00 2.09 9.06
N TRP A 155 -4.79 2.58 10.01
CA TRP A 155 -4.90 2.03 11.35
C TRP A 155 -5.39 0.57 11.32
N GLU A 156 -6.46 0.28 10.58
CA GLU A 156 -7.06 -1.05 10.53
C GLU A 156 -6.13 -2.05 9.82
N ALA A 157 -5.57 -1.70 8.67
CA ALA A 157 -4.65 -2.59 7.97
C ALA A 157 -3.40 -2.91 8.81
N LYS A 158 -2.86 -1.91 9.53
CA LYS A 158 -1.72 -2.10 10.44
C LYS A 158 -2.06 -3.12 11.53
N LYS A 159 -3.23 -2.98 12.16
CA LYS A 159 -3.75 -3.88 13.19
C LYS A 159 -3.75 -5.34 12.72
N TYR A 160 -4.07 -5.58 11.44
CA TYR A 160 -4.20 -6.92 10.88
C TYR A 160 -2.96 -7.46 10.16
N GLY A 161 -1.83 -6.74 10.21
CA GLY A 161 -0.53 -7.27 9.77
C GLY A 161 0.17 -6.48 8.67
N ALA A 162 -0.48 -5.48 8.07
CA ALA A 162 0.20 -4.60 7.13
C ALA A 162 1.30 -3.78 7.83
N ARG A 163 2.39 -3.50 7.12
CA ARG A 163 3.55 -2.75 7.64
C ARG A 163 3.96 -1.57 6.76
N VAL A 164 3.34 -1.43 5.58
CA VAL A 164 3.59 -0.33 4.64
C VAL A 164 2.25 0.21 4.13
N ALA A 165 2.16 1.53 3.94
CA ALA A 165 1.05 2.17 3.26
C ALA A 165 1.55 3.05 2.12
N LEU A 166 1.04 2.82 0.91
CA LEU A 166 1.42 3.54 -0.31
C LEU A 166 0.22 4.33 -0.82
N TYR A 167 0.09 5.56 -0.32
CA TYR A 167 -1.04 6.44 -0.60
C TYR A 167 -0.67 7.48 -1.65
N GLY A 168 -1.29 7.42 -2.83
CA GLY A 168 -1.14 8.44 -3.87
C GLY A 168 -2.27 9.46 -3.82
N ARG A 169 -3.45 9.05 -4.31
CA ARG A 169 -4.64 9.92 -4.44
C ARG A 169 -5.07 10.54 -3.11
N LYS A 170 -5.09 9.78 -2.02
CA LYS A 170 -5.42 10.29 -0.68
C LYS A 170 -4.57 11.50 -0.29
N ILE A 171 -3.26 11.45 -0.52
CA ILE A 171 -2.34 12.55 -0.20
C ILE A 171 -2.47 13.67 -1.22
N ASN A 172 -2.41 13.37 -2.51
CA ASN A 172 -2.43 14.39 -3.57
C ASN A 172 -3.72 15.21 -3.60
N HIS A 173 -4.83 14.60 -3.19
CA HIS A 173 -6.11 15.27 -3.07
C HIS A 173 -6.37 15.82 -1.67
N ALA A 174 -5.45 15.80 -0.70
CA ALA A 174 -5.64 16.50 0.58
C ALA A 174 -5.64 18.03 0.39
N GLU A 175 -6.26 18.79 1.30
CA GLU A 175 -6.21 20.26 1.29
C GLU A 175 -4.80 20.78 1.58
N HIS A 176 -4.07 20.10 2.46
CA HIS A 176 -2.68 20.42 2.79
C HIS A 176 -1.86 19.13 2.98
N GLN A 177 -1.10 18.73 1.95
CA GLN A 177 -0.47 17.41 1.90
C GLN A 177 0.53 17.19 3.05
N LEU A 178 1.30 18.21 3.42
CA LEU A 178 2.30 18.09 4.49
C LEU A 178 1.66 17.76 5.83
N THR A 179 0.60 18.50 6.21
CA THR A 179 -0.13 18.24 7.46
C THR A 179 -0.86 16.90 7.39
N PHE A 180 -1.42 16.53 6.24
CA PHE A 180 -2.05 15.22 6.07
C PHE A 180 -1.05 14.07 6.30
N VAL A 181 0.16 14.18 5.77
CA VAL A 181 1.24 13.18 5.97
C VAL A 181 1.72 13.15 7.42
N GLN A 182 1.77 14.29 8.12
CA GLN A 182 2.07 14.33 9.55
C GLN A 182 1.07 13.49 10.36
N TYR A 183 -0.23 13.62 10.07
CA TYR A 183 -1.26 12.84 10.75
C TYR A 183 -1.30 11.37 10.32
N LEU A 184 -1.00 11.05 9.05
CA LEU A 184 -0.76 9.65 8.65
C LEU A 184 0.38 9.03 9.47
N ARG A 185 1.48 9.77 9.70
CA ARG A 185 2.59 9.30 10.52
C ARG A 185 2.18 9.07 11.97
N ALA A 186 1.48 10.04 12.58
CA ALA A 186 0.97 9.90 13.95
C ALA A 186 0.04 8.68 14.12
N VAL A 187 -0.85 8.43 13.16
CA VAL A 187 -1.70 7.22 13.16
C VAL A 187 -0.88 5.94 12.95
N ALA A 188 0.14 5.98 12.08
CA ALA A 188 1.04 4.84 11.89
C ALA A 188 1.85 4.52 13.16
N ASP A 189 2.20 5.53 13.95
CA ASP A 189 2.96 5.40 15.20
C ASP A 189 2.14 5.00 16.42
N ASP A 190 0.81 4.96 16.31
CA ASP A 190 -0.14 4.81 17.43
C ASP A 190 -0.21 6.04 18.36
N ASP A 191 0.33 7.19 17.94
CA ASP A 191 0.22 8.45 18.68
C ASP A 191 -1.21 9.00 18.69
N LEU A 192 -1.98 8.73 17.63
CA LEU A 192 -3.36 9.21 17.46
C LEU A 192 -4.26 8.14 16.86
N GLY A 193 -5.51 8.12 17.32
CA GLY A 193 -6.58 7.37 16.66
C GLY A 193 -7.10 8.07 15.39
N PRO A 194 -7.78 7.35 14.47
CA PRO A 194 -8.27 7.93 13.22
C PRO A 194 -9.18 9.16 13.39
N GLU A 195 -10.19 9.10 14.28
CA GLU A 195 -11.11 10.22 14.50
C GLU A 195 -10.40 11.45 15.07
N GLU A 196 -9.48 11.24 16.01
CA GLU A 196 -8.70 12.30 16.63
C GLU A 196 -7.79 12.97 15.61
N ALA A 197 -7.12 12.17 14.77
CA ALA A 197 -6.29 12.68 13.68
C ALA A 197 -7.09 13.52 12.67
N VAL A 198 -8.34 13.15 12.34
CA VAL A 198 -9.21 13.98 11.49
C VAL A 198 -9.49 15.33 12.15
N ARG A 199 -9.85 15.34 13.45
CA ARG A 199 -10.14 16.58 14.18
C ARG A 199 -8.91 17.48 14.26
N ALA A 200 -7.75 16.90 14.54
CA ALA A 200 -6.49 17.62 14.61
C ALA A 200 -6.09 18.20 13.23
N TYR A 201 -6.27 17.42 12.16
CA TYR A 201 -6.09 17.91 10.79
C TYR A 201 -6.99 19.12 10.48
N HIS A 202 -8.29 19.06 10.81
CA HIS A 202 -9.20 20.21 10.62
C HIS A 202 -8.81 21.43 11.47
N ALA A 203 -8.35 21.23 12.71
CA ALA A 203 -7.86 22.32 13.55
C ALA A 203 -6.62 23.00 12.95
N ASP A 204 -5.71 22.22 12.36
CA ASP A 204 -4.54 22.76 11.66
C ASP A 204 -4.90 23.45 10.36
N LEU A 205 -5.85 22.93 9.58
CA LEU A 205 -6.38 23.64 8.41
C LEU A 205 -6.91 25.02 8.81
N LYS A 206 -7.68 25.10 9.90
CA LYS A 206 -8.17 26.39 10.42
C LYS A 206 -7.02 27.32 10.83
N ARG A 207 -6.00 26.81 11.52
CA ARG A 207 -4.81 27.58 11.94
C ARG A 207 -4.01 28.10 10.74
N LEU A 208 -3.97 27.33 9.66
CA LEU A 208 -3.32 27.69 8.39
C LEU A 208 -4.20 28.58 7.50
N GLY A 209 -5.43 28.90 7.89
CA GLY A 209 -6.37 29.66 7.08
C GLY A 209 -6.88 28.92 5.84
N ILE A 210 -6.82 27.59 5.83
CA ILE A 210 -7.24 26.73 4.72
C ILE A 210 -8.68 26.25 4.98
N ALA A 211 -9.59 26.54 4.06
CA ALA A 211 -10.96 26.05 4.14
C ALA A 211 -11.03 24.55 3.79
N PRO A 212 -11.57 23.69 4.66
CA PRO A 212 -11.73 22.27 4.35
C PRO A 212 -12.80 22.07 3.26
N ARG A 213 -12.60 21.12 2.35
CA ARG A 213 -13.59 20.83 1.28
C ARG A 213 -14.84 20.13 1.80
N ARG A 214 -14.76 19.51 2.97
CA ARG A 214 -15.88 18.85 3.66
C ARG A 214 -16.02 19.43 5.05
N SER A 215 -17.24 19.39 5.58
CA SER A 215 -17.44 19.67 7.00
C SER A 215 -16.73 18.59 7.83
N LEU A 216 -16.30 18.92 9.05
CA LEU A 216 -15.71 17.94 9.96
C LEU A 216 -16.61 16.72 10.16
N ARG A 217 -17.93 16.93 10.26
CA ARG A 217 -18.91 15.85 10.41
C ARG A 217 -18.88 14.88 9.23
N ASP A 218 -18.81 15.40 8.01
CA ASP A 218 -18.81 14.60 6.79
C ASP A 218 -17.45 13.93 6.55
N ASP A 219 -16.37 14.59 6.94
CA ASP A 219 -15.01 14.08 6.76
C ASP A 219 -14.63 13.00 7.79
N LEU A 220 -15.42 12.87 8.87
CA LEU A 220 -15.41 11.77 9.83
C LEU A 220 -16.19 10.54 9.36
N GLN A 221 -16.90 10.60 8.23
CA GLN A 221 -17.68 9.46 7.74
C GLN A 221 -16.80 8.49 6.95
N ARG A 222 -17.09 7.18 7.09
CA ARG A 222 -16.59 6.16 6.16
C ARG A 222 -17.33 6.23 4.84
N THR A 223 -16.63 6.07 3.72
CA THR A 223 -17.24 5.98 2.40
C THR A 223 -17.06 4.59 1.78
N ALA A 224 -18.08 4.12 1.04
CA ALA A 224 -18.10 2.78 0.45
C ALA A 224 -17.01 2.56 -0.62
N GLY A 225 -16.40 3.63 -1.16
CA GLY A 225 -15.40 3.58 -2.23
C GLY A 225 -13.95 3.73 -1.76
N ALA A 226 -13.70 3.74 -0.45
CA ALA A 226 -12.39 4.01 0.13
C ALA A 226 -11.31 3.03 -0.34
N THR A 227 -11.65 1.79 -0.70
CA THR A 227 -10.73 0.74 -1.18
C THR A 227 -10.78 0.52 -2.70
N SER A 228 -11.70 1.17 -3.43
CA SER A 228 -11.87 0.94 -4.87
C SER A 228 -10.77 1.62 -5.69
N TYR A 229 -10.16 0.82 -6.58
CA TYR A 229 -9.25 1.25 -7.63
C TYR A 229 -9.79 0.72 -8.96
N ALA A 230 -10.06 1.63 -9.90
CA ALA A 230 -10.79 1.40 -11.17
C ALA A 230 -12.30 1.15 -11.01
N GLY A 231 -13.07 1.68 -11.97
CA GLY A 231 -14.53 1.75 -11.92
C GLY A 231 -15.24 0.39 -12.05
N SER A 232 -16.38 0.29 -11.35
CA SER A 232 -17.33 -0.84 -11.21
C SER A 232 -16.78 -2.13 -10.58
N SER A 233 -17.24 -2.56 -9.40
CA SER A 233 -18.64 -2.93 -9.10
C SER A 233 -19.02 -2.69 -7.62
N PRO A 234 -20.31 -2.50 -7.29
CA PRO A 234 -20.73 -2.20 -5.92
C PRO A 234 -20.68 -3.45 -5.02
N ARG A 235 -19.95 -3.38 -3.90
CA ARG A 235 -20.11 -4.33 -2.79
C ARG A 235 -21.15 -3.79 -1.79
N ARG A 236 -22.12 -4.63 -1.43
CA ARG A 236 -23.10 -4.37 -0.35
C ARG A 236 -22.38 -4.38 1.01
N PRO A 237 -22.73 -3.49 1.95
CA PRO A 237 -22.08 -3.45 3.26
C PRO A 237 -22.56 -4.60 4.15
N VAL A 238 -21.61 -5.26 4.82
CA VAL A 238 -21.85 -6.22 5.90
C VAL A 238 -21.46 -5.52 7.22
N ALA A 239 -22.38 -5.49 8.17
CA ALA A 239 -22.16 -4.89 9.49
C ALA A 239 -21.27 -5.80 10.36
N HIS A 240 -20.30 -5.22 11.08
CA HIS A 240 -19.55 -5.92 12.12
C HIS A 240 -19.59 -5.18 13.45
N ALA A 241 -19.83 -5.98 14.49
CA ALA A 241 -20.01 -5.61 15.89
C ALA A 241 -18.68 -5.28 16.58
N SER A 242 -18.78 -4.42 17.59
CA SER A 242 -17.70 -3.90 18.44
C SER A 242 -17.19 -4.93 19.45
N GLY A 243 -15.86 -5.06 19.58
CA GLY A 243 -15.18 -5.86 20.61
C GLY A 243 -14.15 -5.01 21.36
N SER A 244 -14.18 -5.10 22.69
CA SER A 244 -13.45 -4.31 23.69
C SER A 244 -11.93 -4.52 23.71
N ALA A 245 -11.18 -3.46 23.99
CA ALA A 245 -9.71 -3.45 24.12
C ALA A 245 -9.24 -3.91 25.52
N ALA A 246 -8.11 -4.62 25.56
CA ALA A 246 -7.40 -5.02 26.78
C ALA A 246 -6.02 -4.32 26.85
N ASN A 247 -5.70 -3.85 28.06
CA ASN A 247 -4.51 -3.07 28.46
C ASN A 247 -3.16 -3.79 28.22
N ARG A 248 -2.15 -3.03 27.78
CA ARG A 248 -0.72 -3.38 27.88
C ARG A 248 0.08 -2.20 28.47
N PRO A 249 1.14 -2.45 29.26
CA PRO A 249 1.93 -1.40 29.92
C PRO A 249 2.95 -0.77 28.94
N SER A 250 3.14 0.54 29.01
CA SER A 250 3.97 1.33 28.10
C SER A 250 5.29 1.79 28.75
N ASP A 251 6.41 1.41 28.17
CA ASP A 251 7.73 2.09 28.30
C ASP A 251 7.91 3.17 27.20
N GLU A 252 6.80 3.71 26.67
CA GLU A 252 6.83 4.74 25.63
C GLU A 252 6.91 6.15 26.24
N PRO A 253 7.73 7.05 25.68
CA PRO A 253 7.83 8.42 26.16
C PRO A 253 6.54 9.21 25.90
N ASP A 254 6.29 10.20 26.75
CA ASP A 254 5.13 11.08 26.66
C ASP A 254 5.26 12.05 25.47
N PHE A 255 4.67 11.68 24.34
CA PHE A 255 4.69 12.47 23.10
C PHE A 255 3.99 13.83 23.25
N SER A 256 3.16 14.06 24.26
CA SER A 256 2.56 15.39 24.47
C SER A 256 3.60 16.44 24.85
N LYS A 257 4.76 16.01 25.37
CA LYS A 257 5.85 16.88 25.82
C LYS A 257 6.97 17.06 24.80
N MET A 258 6.88 16.39 23.65
CA MET A 258 7.91 16.42 22.62
C MET A 258 7.55 17.42 21.52
N THR A 259 8.54 18.16 21.04
CA THR A 259 8.42 18.96 19.84
C THR A 259 8.27 18.07 18.60
N PRO A 260 7.71 18.57 17.48
CA PRO A 260 7.61 17.81 16.25
C PRO A 260 8.96 17.23 15.77
N ALA A 261 10.06 17.97 15.96
CA ALA A 261 11.40 17.51 15.59
C ALA A 261 11.87 16.33 16.47
N GLU A 262 11.61 16.38 17.78
CA GLU A 262 11.96 15.30 18.70
C GLU A 262 11.13 14.04 18.45
N LYS A 263 9.84 14.19 18.10
CA LYS A 263 9.01 13.06 17.67
C LYS A 263 9.54 12.40 16.40
N VAL A 264 9.93 13.21 15.41
CA VAL A 264 10.54 12.72 14.17
C VAL A 264 11.85 11.98 14.46
N GLN A 265 12.72 12.54 15.29
CA GLN A 265 14.00 11.92 15.64
C GLN A 265 13.80 10.61 16.42
N TRP A 266 12.90 10.59 17.41
CA TRP A 266 12.55 9.39 18.15
C TRP A 266 12.01 8.28 17.23
N ASN A 267 11.15 8.66 16.29
CA ASN A 267 10.63 7.73 15.28
C ASN A 267 11.74 7.20 14.39
N LEU A 268 12.63 8.05 13.88
CA LEU A 268 13.79 7.61 13.09
C LEU A 268 14.66 6.61 13.85
N ASP A 269 14.93 6.86 15.13
CA ASP A 269 15.75 5.99 15.97
C ASP A 269 15.03 4.70 16.41
N ARG A 270 13.70 4.73 16.54
CA ARG A 270 12.85 3.52 16.65
C ARG A 270 12.89 2.70 15.37
N TRP A 271 12.78 3.31 14.20
CA TRP A 271 12.81 2.63 12.91
C TRP A 271 14.17 2.00 12.62
N LYS A 272 15.29 2.66 12.95
CA LYS A 272 16.63 2.05 12.87
C LYS A 272 16.73 0.76 13.70
N ARG A 273 16.11 0.74 14.90
CA ARG A 273 16.08 -0.46 15.75
C ARG A 273 15.21 -1.59 15.19
N ILE A 274 14.16 -1.27 14.44
CA ILE A 274 13.23 -2.25 13.86
C ILE A 274 13.73 -2.80 12.52
N LEU A 275 14.34 -1.96 11.70
CA LEU A 275 14.73 -2.31 10.33
C LEU A 275 16.19 -2.78 10.19
N GLY A 276 17.04 -2.51 11.19
CA GLY A 276 18.48 -2.74 11.07
C GLY A 276 19.19 -1.59 10.38
#